data_AF-A0A9X1B369-F1
#
_entry.id   AF-A0A9X1B369-F1
#
_cell.length_a   1.000
_cell.length_b   1.000
_cell.length_c   1.000
_cell.angle_alpha   90.00
_cell.angle_beta   90.00
_cell.angle_gamma   90.00
#
_symmetry.space_group_name_H-M   'P 1'
#
loop_
_entity.id
_entity.type
_entity.pdbx_description
1 polymer ?
#
loop_
_entity_poly.entity_id
_entity_poly.type
_entity_poly.pdbx_seq_one_letter_code
_entity_poly.pdbx_strand_id
1 'polypeptide(L)'
;MRDRFFAIAVSLLVWCLAGALFGGLFIGLYEVLVLLGLSGWQPLVVGAVTAAMTTAAFYSAMPLALVGATAGVLASIGYLVISGQTISLAMITLIAAGSGLAAGAFFAWTGRQNARPLAETLTGMLAGFGAGLAMVVVLTTMDLAVGPFVMAAGVVAIVGTLFQLNEHWIVQACHGWLPDSLAAPLVAGLIASVVGAAVWLMAGMTTPMLFGGERSLIDQVLREVPTGALGGMLGGAATGLILELMGFRLEDHDVV
;
A
#
# COMPACT_ATOMS: atom_id res chain seq x y z
N MET A 1 21.97 27.24 -11.00
CA MET A 1 22.48 25.83 -11.05
C MET A 1 22.35 25.14 -9.70
N ARG A 2 22.78 25.75 -8.59
CA ARG A 2 22.67 25.17 -7.24
C ARG A 2 21.22 24.82 -6.85
N ASP A 3 20.27 25.70 -7.14
CA ASP A 3 18.86 25.49 -6.77
C ASP A 3 18.22 24.35 -7.58
N ARG A 4 18.56 24.23 -8.87
CA ARG A 4 18.09 23.13 -9.73
C ARG A 4 18.66 21.77 -9.30
N PHE A 5 19.93 21.73 -8.90
CA PHE A 5 20.54 20.50 -8.37
C PHE A 5 19.90 20.10 -7.03
N PHE A 6 19.62 21.08 -6.17
CA PHE A 6 18.93 20.84 -4.90
C PHE A 6 17.51 20.29 -5.12
N ALA A 7 16.74 20.87 -6.04
CA ALA A 7 15.39 20.40 -6.38
C ALA A 7 15.39 18.94 -6.89
N ILE A 8 16.30 18.59 -7.80
CA ILE A 8 16.46 17.22 -8.32
C ILE A 8 16.83 16.25 -7.19
N ALA A 9 17.77 16.65 -6.31
CA ALA A 9 18.19 15.83 -5.19
C ALA A 9 17.05 15.58 -4.18
N VAL A 10 16.25 16.61 -3.87
CA VAL A 10 15.09 16.49 -2.97
C VAL A 10 14.02 15.59 -3.60
N SER A 11 13.70 15.79 -4.88
CA SER A 11 12.76 14.94 -5.62
C SER A 11 13.18 13.47 -5.58
N LEU A 12 14.42 13.17 -5.95
CA LEU A 12 14.96 11.80 -5.91
C LEU A 12 14.92 11.21 -4.51
N LEU A 13 15.22 11.99 -3.48
CA LEU A 13 15.16 11.53 -2.09
C LEU A 13 13.72 11.16 -1.68
N VAL A 14 12.74 11.99 -2.03
CA VAL A 14 11.32 11.73 -1.76
C VAL A 14 10.86 10.47 -2.47
N TRP A 15 11.19 10.32 -3.75
CA TRP A 15 10.85 9.13 -4.54
C TRP A 15 11.52 7.86 -4.01
N CYS A 16 12.79 7.93 -3.62
CA CYS A 16 13.48 6.81 -2.97
C CYS A 16 12.79 6.40 -1.67
N LEU A 17 12.42 7.37 -0.82
CA LEU A 17 11.79 7.08 0.47
C LEU A 17 10.38 6.51 0.30
N ALA A 18 9.59 7.09 -0.60
CA ALA A 18 8.27 6.59 -0.97
C ALA A 18 8.36 5.16 -1.54
N GLY A 19 9.32 4.94 -2.44
CA GLY A 19 9.61 3.64 -3.01
C GLY A 19 10.03 2.62 -1.96
N ALA A 20 10.82 3.00 -0.96
CA ALA A 20 11.22 2.14 0.15
C ALA A 20 10.02 1.63 0.95
N LEU A 21 9.12 2.55 1.32
CA LEU A 21 7.91 2.25 2.08
C LEU A 21 6.99 1.32 1.28
N PHE A 22 6.76 1.63 0.01
CA PHE A 22 5.98 0.77 -0.87
C PHE A 22 6.61 -0.61 -1.01
N GLY A 23 7.90 -0.68 -1.36
CA GLY A 23 8.59 -1.93 -1.65
C GLY A 23 8.62 -2.87 -0.44
N GLY A 24 8.84 -2.31 0.76
CA GLY A 24 8.74 -3.06 2.01
C GLY A 24 7.33 -3.58 2.28
N LEU A 25 6.31 -2.73 2.09
CA LEU A 25 4.91 -3.12 2.25
C LEU A 25 4.50 -4.21 1.24
N PHE A 26 4.88 -4.04 -0.03
CA PHE A 26 4.58 -4.98 -1.11
C PHE A 26 5.19 -6.36 -0.83
N ILE A 27 6.49 -6.44 -0.52
CA ILE A 27 7.13 -7.73 -0.22
C ILE A 27 6.56 -8.34 1.06
N GLY A 28 6.31 -7.53 2.09
CA GLY A 28 5.66 -8.01 3.31
C GLY A 28 4.29 -8.65 3.02
N LEU A 29 3.47 -8.00 2.21
CA LEU A 29 2.17 -8.54 1.80
C LEU A 29 2.30 -9.75 0.86
N TYR A 30 3.22 -9.71 -0.09
CA TYR A 30 3.47 -10.79 -1.03
C TYR A 30 3.80 -12.10 -0.29
N GLU A 31 4.77 -12.05 0.63
CA GLU A 31 5.15 -13.22 1.41
C GLU A 31 3.99 -13.73 2.28
N VAL A 32 3.23 -12.83 2.90
CA VAL A 32 2.04 -13.19 3.67
C VAL A 32 0.98 -13.89 2.81
N LEU A 33 0.74 -13.38 1.60
CA LEU A 33 -0.24 -13.96 0.69
C LEU A 33 0.21 -15.36 0.22
N VAL A 34 1.50 -15.53 -0.05
CA VAL A 34 2.09 -16.85 -0.33
C VAL A 34 1.89 -17.81 0.86
N LEU A 35 2.09 -17.33 2.09
CA LEU A 35 1.86 -18.11 3.31
C LEU A 35 0.39 -18.51 3.49
N LEU A 36 -0.55 -17.67 3.06
CA LEU A 36 -1.99 -17.98 3.06
C LEU A 36 -2.38 -19.01 1.98
N GLY A 37 -1.42 -19.53 1.20
CA GLY A 37 -1.62 -20.57 0.19
C GLY A 37 -1.97 -20.02 -1.19
N LEU A 38 -1.90 -18.70 -1.40
CA LEU A 38 -2.04 -18.11 -2.73
C LEU A 38 -0.77 -18.44 -3.54
N SER A 39 -0.94 -18.79 -4.81
CA SER A 39 0.18 -19.20 -5.67
C SER A 39 0.05 -18.61 -7.07
N GLY A 40 1.17 -18.65 -7.81
CA GLY A 40 1.26 -18.10 -9.16
C GLY A 40 1.15 -16.58 -9.15
N TRP A 41 0.18 -16.05 -9.88
CA TRP A 41 0.04 -14.60 -10.12
C TRP A 41 -0.67 -13.85 -8.98
N GLN A 42 -1.43 -14.56 -8.13
CA GLN A 42 -2.32 -13.93 -7.15
C GLN A 42 -1.60 -13.11 -6.08
N PRO A 43 -0.52 -13.59 -5.43
CA PRO A 43 0.19 -12.82 -4.41
C PRO A 43 0.79 -11.53 -4.98
N LEU A 44 1.27 -11.60 -6.22
CA LEU A 44 1.90 -10.47 -6.90
C LEU A 44 0.88 -9.37 -7.20
N VAL A 45 -0.27 -9.73 -7.79
CA VAL A 45 -1.31 -8.74 -8.11
C VAL A 45 -1.96 -8.20 -6.84
N VAL A 46 -2.38 -9.07 -5.92
CA VAL A 46 -3.06 -8.64 -4.69
C VAL A 46 -2.13 -7.82 -3.80
N GLY A 47 -0.86 -8.22 -3.69
CA GLY A 47 0.16 -7.47 -2.97
C GLY A 47 0.39 -6.09 -3.58
N ALA A 48 0.55 -6.00 -4.91
CA ALA A 48 0.79 -4.74 -5.60
C ALA A 48 -0.41 -3.78 -5.48
N VAL A 49 -1.63 -4.31 -5.66
CA VAL A 49 -2.89 -3.55 -5.50
C VAL A 49 -3.02 -3.01 -4.08
N THR A 50 -2.83 -3.87 -3.09
CA THR A 50 -3.00 -3.49 -1.67
C THR A 50 -1.95 -2.48 -1.25
N ALA A 51 -0.67 -2.72 -1.60
CA ALA A 51 0.41 -1.79 -1.30
C ALA A 51 0.17 -0.42 -1.96
N ALA A 52 -0.19 -0.40 -3.25
CA ALA A 52 -0.44 0.84 -3.98
C ALA A 52 -1.64 1.62 -3.45
N MET A 53 -2.74 0.94 -3.16
CA MET A 53 -3.91 1.55 -2.54
C MET A 53 -3.57 2.15 -1.17
N THR A 54 -2.86 1.41 -0.31
CA THR A 54 -2.48 1.87 1.02
C THR A 54 -1.54 3.07 0.96
N THR A 55 -0.50 3.02 0.13
CA THR A 55 0.43 4.13 -0.07
C THR A 55 -0.28 5.36 -0.62
N ALA A 56 -1.13 5.20 -1.63
CA ALA A 56 -1.92 6.30 -2.19
C ALA A 56 -2.85 6.93 -1.14
N ALA A 57 -3.47 6.14 -0.26
CA ALA A 57 -4.32 6.67 0.82
C ALA A 57 -3.54 7.52 1.82
N PHE A 58 -2.34 7.08 2.20
CA PHE A 58 -1.50 7.82 3.16
C PHE A 58 -0.96 9.13 2.58
N TYR A 59 -0.65 9.19 1.29
CA TYR A 59 -0.20 10.42 0.64
C TYR A 59 -1.35 11.39 0.34
N SER A 60 -2.48 10.89 -0.17
CA SER A 60 -3.62 11.72 -0.60
C SER A 60 -4.47 12.24 0.55
N ALA A 61 -4.65 11.41 1.57
CA ALA A 61 -5.65 11.61 2.61
C ALA A 61 -5.08 11.22 3.98
N MET A 62 -3.87 11.70 4.28
CA MET A 62 -3.11 11.35 5.49
C MET A 62 -3.96 11.36 6.78
N PRO A 63 -4.77 12.41 7.10
CA PRO A 63 -5.56 12.41 8.33
C PRO A 63 -6.58 11.26 8.37
N LEU A 64 -7.23 10.97 7.24
CA LEU A 64 -8.21 9.91 7.12
C LEU A 64 -7.56 8.52 7.18
N ALA A 65 -6.43 8.33 6.50
CA ALA A 65 -5.68 7.09 6.54
C ALA A 65 -5.18 6.78 7.96
N LEU A 66 -4.76 7.80 8.72
CA LEU A 66 -4.39 7.67 10.13
C LEU A 66 -5.60 7.32 11.01
N VAL A 67 -6.77 7.90 10.77
CA VAL A 67 -8.02 7.53 11.47
C VAL A 67 -8.38 6.07 11.19
N GLY A 68 -8.34 5.64 9.93
CA GLY A 68 -8.57 4.24 9.56
C GLY A 68 -7.55 3.30 10.20
N ALA A 69 -6.26 3.64 10.14
CA ALA A 69 -5.21 2.83 10.73
C ALA A 69 -5.35 2.71 12.25
N THR A 70 -5.60 3.81 12.96
CA THR A 70 -5.80 3.81 14.42
C THR A 70 -7.05 3.02 14.82
N ALA A 71 -8.16 3.18 14.09
CA ALA A 71 -9.37 2.38 14.30
C ALA A 71 -9.11 0.89 14.07
N GLY A 72 -8.34 0.53 13.04
CA GLY A 72 -7.95 -0.84 12.74
C GLY A 72 -7.07 -1.45 13.84
N VAL A 73 -6.06 -0.73 14.32
CA VAL A 73 -5.20 -1.18 15.45
C VAL A 73 -6.05 -1.41 16.70
N LEU A 74 -6.86 -0.42 17.12
CA LEU A 74 -7.64 -0.52 18.35
C LEU A 74 -8.66 -1.66 18.29
N ALA A 75 -9.35 -1.81 17.16
CA ALA A 75 -10.30 -2.89 16.96
C ALA A 75 -9.65 -4.26 16.96
N SER A 76 -8.46 -4.38 16.35
CA SER A 76 -7.71 -5.63 16.30
C SER A 76 -7.19 -6.04 17.67
N ILE A 77 -6.62 -5.09 18.43
CA ILE A 77 -6.19 -5.33 19.82
C ILE A 77 -7.39 -5.67 20.70
N GLY A 78 -8.49 -4.93 20.58
CA GLY A 78 -9.72 -5.19 21.33
C GLY A 78 -10.28 -6.59 21.07
N TYR A 79 -10.30 -7.01 19.80
CA TYR A 79 -10.68 -8.37 19.43
C TYR A 79 -9.78 -9.42 20.09
N LEU A 80 -8.46 -9.26 20.02
CA LEU A 80 -7.52 -10.22 20.62
C LEU A 80 -7.66 -10.32 22.14
N VAL A 81 -7.94 -9.20 22.81
CA VAL A 81 -8.19 -9.15 24.27
C VAL A 81 -9.48 -9.87 24.65
N ILE A 82 -10.58 -9.62 23.93
CA ILE A 82 -11.90 -10.19 24.25
C ILE A 82 -11.98 -11.68 23.88
N SER A 83 -11.41 -12.05 22.74
CA SER A 83 -11.52 -13.40 22.16
C SER A 83 -10.52 -14.41 22.75
N GLY A 84 -9.75 -14.01 23.77
CA GLY A 84 -8.77 -14.87 24.43
C GLY A 84 -7.64 -15.33 23.51
N GLN A 85 -7.15 -14.44 22.63
CA GLN A 85 -6.12 -14.72 21.63
C GLN A 85 -6.51 -15.80 20.58
N THR A 86 -7.79 -15.93 20.24
CA THR A 86 -8.19 -16.74 19.09
C THR A 86 -7.89 -15.96 17.80
N ILE A 87 -7.03 -16.52 16.94
CA ILE A 87 -6.39 -15.80 15.84
C ILE A 87 -7.14 -16.08 14.52
N SER A 88 -8.31 -15.46 14.34
CA SER A 88 -9.05 -15.55 13.06
C SER A 88 -8.78 -14.34 12.18
N LEU A 89 -8.14 -14.55 11.02
CA LEU A 89 -7.83 -13.49 10.06
C LEU A 89 -9.10 -12.83 9.54
N ALA A 90 -10.12 -13.62 9.22
CA ALA A 90 -11.37 -13.10 8.69
C ALA A 90 -12.09 -12.20 9.72
N MET A 91 -12.14 -12.61 10.99
CA MET A 91 -12.82 -11.82 12.02
C MET A 91 -12.05 -10.54 12.35
N ILE A 92 -10.73 -10.62 12.55
CA ILE A 92 -9.94 -9.44 12.92
C ILE A 92 -9.94 -8.39 11.80
N THR A 93 -9.84 -8.82 10.53
CA THR A 93 -9.91 -7.91 9.38
C THR A 93 -11.31 -7.33 9.20
N LEU A 94 -12.38 -8.10 9.43
CA LEU A 94 -13.76 -7.61 9.31
C LEU A 94 -14.11 -6.63 10.44
N ILE A 95 -13.71 -6.93 11.68
CA ILE A 95 -13.91 -6.03 12.82
C ILE A 95 -13.10 -4.74 12.63
N ALA A 96 -11.86 -4.84 12.15
CA ALA A 96 -11.04 -3.69 11.81
C ALA A 96 -11.64 -2.88 10.65
N ALA A 97 -12.09 -3.53 9.58
CA ALA A 97 -12.77 -2.86 8.47
C ALA A 97 -14.04 -2.12 8.96
N GLY A 98 -14.85 -2.78 9.79
CA GLY A 98 -16.04 -2.20 10.38
C GLY A 98 -15.76 -1.00 11.28
N SER A 99 -14.71 -1.07 12.11
CA SER A 99 -14.29 0.06 12.94
C SER A 99 -13.76 1.22 12.10
N GLY A 100 -12.99 0.93 11.03
CA GLY A 100 -12.52 1.92 10.07
C GLY A 100 -13.66 2.61 9.33
N LEU A 101 -14.69 1.87 8.89
CA LEU A 101 -15.90 2.42 8.28
C LEU A 101 -16.61 3.38 9.25
N ALA A 102 -16.81 2.96 10.51
CA ALA A 102 -17.46 3.78 11.52
C ALA A 102 -16.64 5.05 11.84
N ALA A 103 -15.32 4.93 12.00
CA ALA A 103 -14.43 6.05 12.28
C ALA A 103 -14.34 7.02 11.09
N GLY A 104 -14.26 6.51 9.85
CA GLY A 104 -14.28 7.32 8.64
C GLY A 104 -15.61 8.02 8.40
N ALA A 105 -16.74 7.40 8.76
CA ALA A 105 -18.06 8.05 8.74
C ALA A 105 -18.15 9.18 9.78
N PHE A 106 -17.65 8.95 10.99
CA PHE A 106 -17.58 9.99 12.01
C PHE A 106 -16.68 11.16 11.57
N PHE A 107 -15.54 10.85 10.94
CA PHE A 107 -14.63 11.86 10.38
C PHE A 107 -15.29 12.66 9.25
N ALA A 108 -15.98 11.99 8.32
CA ALA A 108 -16.71 12.63 7.23
C ALA A 108 -17.86 13.54 7.72
N TRP A 109 -18.44 13.22 8.88
CA TRP A 109 -19.48 14.03 9.51
C TRP A 109 -18.93 15.28 10.21
N THR A 110 -17.71 15.22 10.75
CA THR A 110 -17.09 16.30 11.54
C THR A 110 -16.15 17.20 10.74
N GLY A 111 -15.62 16.73 9.60
CA GLY A 111 -14.67 17.47 8.75
C GLY A 111 -15.30 18.18 7.55
N ARG A 112 -14.57 19.15 6.98
CA ARG A 112 -14.90 19.72 5.66
C ARG A 112 -14.56 18.71 4.56
N GLN A 113 -15.54 18.44 3.73
CA GLN A 113 -15.53 17.48 2.63
C GLN A 113 -14.49 17.88 1.57
N ASN A 114 -13.55 16.98 1.30
CA ASN A 114 -12.79 16.98 0.05
C ASN A 114 -12.98 15.60 -0.58
N ALA A 115 -13.54 15.56 -1.80
CA ALA A 115 -13.86 14.36 -2.59
C ALA A 115 -12.63 13.57 -3.07
N ARG A 116 -11.45 14.16 -2.98
CA ARG A 116 -10.19 13.65 -3.56
C ARG A 116 -9.69 12.30 -3.02
N PRO A 117 -9.86 11.93 -1.72
CA PRO A 117 -9.29 10.71 -1.14
C PRO A 117 -9.66 9.42 -1.86
N LEU A 118 -10.92 9.28 -2.30
CA LEU A 118 -11.36 8.04 -2.95
C LEU A 118 -10.87 7.94 -4.39
N ALA A 119 -10.81 9.06 -5.13
CA ALA A 119 -10.26 9.06 -6.48
C ALA A 119 -8.76 8.70 -6.48
N GLU A 120 -7.98 9.25 -5.55
CA GLU A 120 -6.54 8.99 -5.47
C GLU A 120 -6.23 7.58 -4.96
N THR A 121 -7.02 7.05 -4.02
CA THR A 121 -6.89 5.64 -3.58
C THR A 121 -7.27 4.64 -4.67
N LEU A 122 -8.34 4.92 -5.44
CA LEU A 122 -8.70 4.11 -6.61
C LEU A 122 -7.64 4.19 -7.71
N THR A 123 -7.03 5.36 -7.92
CA THR A 123 -5.89 5.52 -8.83
C THR A 123 -4.73 4.63 -8.39
N GLY A 124 -4.40 4.63 -7.10
CA GLY A 124 -3.41 3.72 -6.51
C GLY A 124 -3.75 2.25 -6.74
N MET A 125 -4.99 1.86 -6.46
CA MET A 125 -5.48 0.49 -6.66
C MET A 125 -5.36 0.04 -8.14
N LEU A 126 -5.77 0.90 -9.08
CA LEU A 126 -5.70 0.62 -10.52
C LEU A 126 -4.25 0.58 -11.03
N ALA A 127 -3.39 1.50 -10.58
CA ALA A 127 -1.97 1.48 -10.91
C ALA A 127 -1.29 0.22 -10.36
N GLY A 128 -1.60 -0.17 -9.12
CA GLY A 128 -1.17 -1.42 -8.50
C GLY A 128 -1.63 -2.66 -9.29
N PHE A 129 -2.87 -2.66 -9.75
CA PHE A 129 -3.41 -3.74 -10.56
C PHE A 129 -2.71 -3.84 -11.92
N GLY A 130 -2.56 -2.72 -12.62
CA GLY A 130 -1.86 -2.64 -13.90
C GLY A 130 -0.41 -3.08 -13.79
N ALA A 131 0.30 -2.62 -12.76
CA ALA A 131 1.68 -3.02 -12.50
C ALA A 131 1.80 -4.50 -12.14
N GLY A 132 0.91 -5.00 -11.29
CA GLY A 132 0.85 -6.41 -10.93
C GLY A 132 0.66 -7.29 -12.16
N LEU A 133 -0.32 -6.97 -13.01
CA LEU A 133 -0.53 -7.71 -14.27
C LEU A 133 0.65 -7.60 -15.23
N ALA A 134 1.24 -6.41 -15.40
CA ALA A 134 2.40 -6.22 -16.24
C ALA A 134 3.57 -7.09 -15.77
N MET A 135 3.83 -7.14 -14.47
CA MET A 135 4.86 -8.01 -13.89
C MET A 135 4.53 -9.49 -14.05
N VAL A 136 3.28 -9.92 -13.88
CA VAL A 136 2.86 -11.29 -14.17
C VAL A 136 3.18 -11.66 -15.63
N VAL A 137 2.84 -10.79 -16.58
CA VAL A 137 3.12 -11.04 -18.01
C VAL A 137 4.63 -11.14 -18.24
N VAL A 138 5.43 -10.23 -17.70
CA VAL A 138 6.89 -10.25 -17.87
C VAL A 138 7.50 -11.53 -17.28
N LEU A 139 7.13 -11.89 -16.04
CA LEU A 139 7.68 -13.07 -15.36
C LEU A 139 7.28 -14.37 -16.05
N THR A 140 6.04 -14.47 -16.52
CA THR A 140 5.54 -15.68 -17.20
C THR A 140 6.06 -15.82 -18.63
N THR A 141 6.30 -14.72 -19.35
CA THR A 141 6.81 -14.77 -20.73
C THR A 141 8.32 -14.97 -20.81
N MET A 142 9.06 -14.48 -19.82
CA MET A 142 10.53 -14.56 -19.80
C MET A 142 11.07 -15.73 -18.98
N ASP A 143 10.20 -16.49 -18.30
CA ASP A 143 10.55 -17.62 -17.40
C ASP A 143 11.67 -17.26 -16.41
N LEU A 144 11.63 -16.01 -15.91
CA LEU A 144 12.65 -15.45 -15.03
C LEU A 144 12.29 -15.74 -13.56
N ALA A 145 13.19 -16.45 -12.86
CA ALA A 145 13.17 -16.52 -11.40
C ALA A 145 13.71 -15.20 -10.84
N VAL A 146 12.81 -14.27 -10.55
CA VAL A 146 13.18 -12.91 -10.08
C VAL A 146 13.14 -12.86 -8.56
N GLY A 147 14.24 -12.41 -7.95
CA GLY A 147 14.33 -12.25 -6.50
C GLY A 147 13.48 -11.10 -5.96
N PRO A 148 13.18 -11.06 -4.64
CA PRO A 148 12.31 -10.08 -4.00
C PRO A 148 12.72 -8.63 -4.26
N PHE A 149 14.02 -8.38 -4.29
CA PHE A 149 14.59 -7.07 -4.58
C PHE A 149 14.20 -6.54 -5.96
N VAL A 150 14.40 -7.34 -7.01
CA VAL A 150 14.12 -6.93 -8.40
C VAL A 150 12.61 -6.86 -8.63
N MET A 151 11.85 -7.77 -7.99
CA MET A 151 10.39 -7.74 -8.02
C MET A 151 9.85 -6.44 -7.42
N ALA A 152 10.31 -6.07 -6.21
CA ALA A 152 9.92 -4.82 -5.57
C ALA A 152 10.32 -3.59 -6.40
N ALA A 153 11.55 -3.58 -6.94
CA ALA A 153 12.02 -2.49 -7.80
C ALA A 153 11.14 -2.32 -9.04
N GLY A 154 10.82 -3.42 -9.73
CA GLY A 154 9.99 -3.43 -10.93
C GLY A 154 8.56 -2.97 -10.63
N VAL A 155 7.91 -3.55 -9.62
CA VAL A 155 6.54 -3.16 -9.23
C VAL A 155 6.49 -1.70 -8.83
N VAL A 156 7.41 -1.22 -7.98
CA VAL A 156 7.44 0.19 -7.55
C VAL A 156 7.64 1.13 -8.74
N ALA A 157 8.53 0.78 -9.67
CA ALA A 157 8.78 1.57 -10.86
C ALA A 157 7.52 1.68 -11.73
N ILE A 158 6.87 0.56 -11.99
CA ILE A 158 5.67 0.50 -12.84
C ILE A 158 4.47 1.15 -12.16
N VAL A 159 4.26 0.93 -10.85
CA VAL A 159 3.18 1.58 -10.10
C VAL A 159 3.38 3.09 -10.07
N GLY A 160 4.58 3.56 -9.73
CA GLY A 160 4.84 5.00 -9.61
C GLY A 160 4.65 5.73 -10.94
N THR A 161 5.10 5.13 -12.05
CA THR A 161 4.88 5.68 -13.40
C THR A 161 3.42 5.63 -13.82
N LEU A 162 2.73 4.49 -13.64
CA LEU A 162 1.30 4.37 -13.94
C LEU A 162 0.43 5.30 -13.11
N PHE A 163 0.77 5.50 -11.84
CA PHE A 163 0.04 6.37 -10.93
C PHE A 163 0.07 7.81 -11.45
N GLN A 164 1.27 8.35 -11.69
CA GLN A 164 1.46 9.73 -12.15
C GLN A 164 0.86 9.99 -13.54
N LEU A 165 0.93 9.00 -14.43
CA LEU A 165 0.33 9.13 -15.77
C LEU A 165 -1.21 9.11 -15.75
N ASN A 166 -1.81 8.37 -14.81
CA ASN A 166 -3.26 8.17 -14.78
C ASN A 166 -3.99 9.08 -13.78
N GLU A 167 -3.28 9.67 -12.82
CA GLU A 167 -3.87 10.47 -11.74
C GLU A 167 -4.82 11.55 -12.29
N HIS A 168 -4.37 12.34 -13.27
CA HIS A 168 -5.19 13.41 -13.82
C HIS A 168 -6.49 12.92 -14.48
N TRP A 169 -6.42 11.78 -15.19
CA TRP A 169 -7.56 11.20 -15.89
C TRP A 169 -8.56 10.55 -14.92
N ILE A 170 -8.05 9.82 -13.92
CA ILE A 170 -8.90 9.11 -12.95
C ILE A 170 -9.52 10.09 -11.97
N VAL A 171 -8.81 11.11 -11.53
CA VAL A 171 -9.37 12.17 -10.67
C VAL A 171 -10.50 12.91 -11.40
N GLN A 172 -10.36 13.19 -12.69
CA GLN A 172 -11.44 13.77 -13.49
C GLN A 172 -12.62 12.81 -13.71
N ALA A 173 -12.36 11.54 -14.00
CA ALA A 173 -13.40 10.54 -14.24
C ALA A 173 -14.18 10.17 -12.96
N CYS A 174 -13.50 10.14 -11.80
CA CYS A 174 -14.11 9.87 -10.51
C CYS A 174 -14.76 11.10 -9.87
N HIS A 175 -14.60 12.30 -10.44
CA HIS A 175 -15.24 13.52 -9.97
C HIS A 175 -16.77 13.41 -10.14
N GLY A 176 -17.45 13.02 -9.06
CA GLY A 176 -18.91 12.84 -9.02
C GLY A 176 -19.41 11.40 -8.99
N TRP A 177 -18.53 10.39 -8.95
CA TRP A 177 -18.95 8.98 -8.85
C TRP A 177 -19.48 8.59 -7.48
N LEU A 178 -18.93 9.16 -6.40
CA LEU A 178 -19.36 8.85 -5.03
C LEU A 178 -19.48 10.15 -4.21
N PRO A 179 -20.50 10.28 -3.34
CA PRO A 179 -20.55 11.34 -2.35
C PRO A 179 -19.35 11.27 -1.40
N ASP A 180 -18.77 12.42 -1.06
CA ASP A 180 -17.63 12.54 -0.13
C ASP A 180 -17.91 11.88 1.22
N SER A 181 -19.18 11.86 1.62
CA SER A 181 -19.67 11.20 2.83
C SER A 181 -19.51 9.68 2.84
N LEU A 182 -19.44 9.03 1.67
CA LEU A 182 -19.22 7.58 1.53
C LEU A 182 -17.76 7.25 1.20
N ALA A 183 -17.07 8.17 0.51
CA ALA A 183 -15.67 8.01 0.13
C ALA A 183 -14.74 7.86 1.36
N ALA A 184 -14.90 8.75 2.34
CA ALA A 184 -14.07 8.72 3.54
C ALA A 184 -14.22 7.43 4.39
N PRO A 185 -15.44 6.96 4.72
CA PRO A 185 -15.64 5.67 5.38
C PRO A 185 -14.98 4.51 4.64
N LEU A 186 -15.15 4.44 3.32
CA LEU A 186 -14.64 3.34 2.51
C LEU A 186 -13.11 3.26 2.57
N VAL A 187 -12.43 4.40 2.35
CA VAL A 187 -10.97 4.45 2.44
C VAL A 187 -10.49 4.09 3.85
N ALA A 188 -11.12 4.65 4.89
CA ALA A 188 -10.77 4.33 6.28
C ALA A 188 -10.98 2.84 6.61
N GLY A 189 -12.07 2.24 6.14
CA GLY A 189 -12.36 0.80 6.29
C GLY A 189 -11.35 -0.08 5.57
N LEU A 190 -10.99 0.27 4.33
CA LEU A 190 -9.96 -0.44 3.56
C LEU A 190 -8.60 -0.39 4.28
N ILE A 191 -8.16 0.78 4.72
CA ILE A 191 -6.91 0.92 5.47
C ILE A 191 -6.97 0.16 6.80
N ALA A 192 -8.08 0.25 7.52
CA ALA A 192 -8.26 -0.49 8.76
C ALA A 192 -8.20 -2.01 8.54
N SER A 193 -8.73 -2.52 7.43
CA SER A 193 -8.65 -3.95 7.08
C SER A 193 -7.21 -4.41 6.84
N VAL A 194 -6.40 -3.61 6.12
CA VAL A 194 -4.98 -3.89 5.87
C VAL A 194 -4.21 -3.88 7.19
N VAL A 195 -4.49 -2.90 8.06
CA VAL A 195 -3.89 -2.83 9.39
C VAL A 195 -4.33 -4.00 10.27
N GLY A 196 -5.58 -4.43 10.21
CA GLY A 196 -6.07 -5.60 10.94
C GLY A 196 -5.39 -6.89 10.50
N ALA A 197 -5.16 -7.06 9.20
CA ALA A 197 -4.35 -8.15 8.67
C ALA A 197 -2.89 -8.08 9.17
N ALA A 198 -2.30 -6.88 9.22
CA ALA A 198 -0.95 -6.70 9.77
C ALA A 198 -0.88 -7.03 11.28
N VAL A 199 -1.89 -6.64 12.07
CA VAL A 199 -1.96 -6.99 13.49
C VAL A 199 -2.18 -8.49 13.69
N TRP A 200 -2.99 -9.13 12.83
CA TRP A 200 -3.16 -10.59 12.85
C TRP A 200 -1.83 -11.32 12.68
N LEU A 201 -1.02 -10.89 11.70
CA LEU A 201 0.32 -11.44 11.49
C LEU A 201 1.18 -11.26 12.73
N MET A 202 1.19 -10.05 13.31
CA MET A 202 1.97 -9.76 14.50
C MET A 202 1.53 -10.56 15.73
N ALA A 203 0.21 -10.71 15.93
CA ALA A 203 -0.34 -11.50 17.02
C ALA A 203 0.02 -12.98 16.87
N GLY A 204 -0.04 -13.52 15.65
CA GLY A 204 0.44 -14.85 15.31
C GLY A 204 1.89 -15.11 15.73
N MET A 205 2.75 -14.08 15.68
CA MET A 205 4.15 -14.20 16.13
C MET A 205 4.29 -14.39 17.65
N THR A 206 3.32 -13.93 18.44
CA THR A 206 3.41 -13.89 19.91
C THR A 206 2.84 -15.10 20.63
N THR A 207 2.16 -16.00 19.91
CA THR A 207 1.54 -17.20 20.50
C THR A 207 2.44 -18.43 20.28
N PRO A 208 3.21 -18.85 21.31
CA PRO A 208 4.24 -19.90 21.16
C PRO A 208 3.69 -21.32 21.00
N MET A 209 2.36 -21.53 21.00
CA MET A 209 1.75 -22.85 21.18
C MET A 209 1.20 -23.49 19.90
N LEU A 210 1.06 -22.76 18.78
CA LEU A 210 0.39 -23.28 17.57
C LEU A 210 1.34 -23.60 16.40
N PHE A 211 2.58 -23.13 16.42
CA PHE A 211 3.44 -23.18 15.24
C PHE A 211 4.87 -23.64 15.54
N GLY A 212 5.03 -24.93 15.81
CA GLY A 212 6.35 -25.57 15.91
C GLY A 212 7.16 -25.55 14.61
N GLY A 213 6.55 -25.21 13.47
CA GLY A 213 7.19 -25.12 12.15
C GLY A 213 7.25 -23.72 11.51
N GLU A 214 6.58 -22.69 12.04
CA GLU A 214 6.47 -21.38 11.35
C GLU A 214 7.46 -20.31 11.81
N ARG A 215 8.24 -20.57 12.87
CA ARG A 215 9.32 -19.64 13.28
C ARG A 215 10.34 -19.39 12.16
N SER A 216 10.62 -20.38 11.31
CA SER A 216 11.52 -20.21 10.15
C SER A 216 10.92 -19.39 9.01
N LEU A 217 9.58 -19.31 8.93
CA LEU A 217 8.85 -18.64 7.85
C LEU A 217 8.64 -17.15 8.14
N ILE A 218 8.44 -16.78 9.41
CA ILE A 218 8.39 -15.38 9.85
C ILE A 218 9.79 -14.73 9.76
N ASP A 219 10.83 -15.49 10.09
CA ASP A 219 12.23 -15.08 9.85
C ASP A 219 12.49 -14.80 8.36
N GLN A 220 11.79 -15.50 7.45
CA GLN A 220 11.88 -15.25 6.02
C GLN A 220 11.26 -13.90 5.65
N VAL A 221 10.03 -13.61 6.09
CA VAL A 221 9.39 -12.29 5.86
C VAL A 221 10.27 -11.15 6.39
N LEU A 222 10.80 -11.28 7.61
CA LEU A 222 11.65 -10.26 8.23
C LEU A 222 13.00 -10.08 7.52
N ARG A 223 13.52 -11.14 6.88
CA ARG A 223 14.74 -11.06 6.05
C ARG A 223 14.47 -10.43 4.70
N GLU A 224 13.29 -10.63 4.13
CA GLU A 224 12.97 -10.19 2.78
C GLU A 224 12.43 -8.75 2.74
N VAL A 225 11.72 -8.28 3.77
CA VAL A 225 11.20 -6.90 3.84
C VAL A 225 12.30 -5.83 3.66
N PRO A 226 13.49 -5.90 4.31
CA PRO A 226 14.58 -4.98 4.05
C PRO A 226 15.05 -4.99 2.59
N THR A 227 15.11 -6.17 1.96
CA THR A 227 15.47 -6.29 0.55
C THR A 227 14.38 -5.72 -0.37
N GLY A 228 13.11 -5.88 -0.01
CA GLY A 228 11.98 -5.24 -0.68
C GLY A 228 12.02 -3.72 -0.57
N ALA A 229 12.37 -3.19 0.61
CA ALA A 229 12.53 -1.75 0.81
C ALA A 229 13.70 -1.19 -0.03
N LEU A 230 14.85 -1.88 -0.06
CA LEU A 230 15.98 -1.46 -0.90
C LEU A 230 15.65 -1.55 -2.40
N GLY A 231 14.96 -2.61 -2.83
CA GLY A 231 14.47 -2.74 -4.19
C GLY A 231 13.51 -1.60 -4.53
N GLY A 232 12.59 -1.30 -3.61
CA GLY A 232 11.67 -0.18 -3.75
C GLY A 232 12.34 1.19 -3.78
N MET A 233 13.43 1.40 -3.03
CA MET A 233 14.24 2.63 -3.17
C MET A 233 14.75 2.82 -4.59
N LEU A 234 15.29 1.76 -5.20
CA LEU A 234 15.75 1.81 -6.59
C LEU A 234 14.59 1.99 -7.58
N GLY A 235 13.48 1.29 -7.36
CA GLY A 235 12.26 1.46 -8.16
C GLY A 235 11.74 2.89 -8.10
N GLY A 236 11.73 3.50 -6.91
CA GLY A 236 11.36 4.88 -6.70
C GLY A 236 12.30 5.86 -7.40
N ALA A 237 13.62 5.67 -7.27
CA ALA A 237 14.60 6.45 -8.00
C ALA A 237 14.40 6.37 -9.52
N ALA A 238 14.15 5.17 -10.03
CA ALA A 238 13.87 4.94 -11.44
C ALA A 238 12.59 5.65 -11.89
N THR A 239 11.52 5.59 -11.11
CA THR A 239 10.29 6.36 -11.35
C THR A 239 10.59 7.85 -11.43
N GLY A 240 11.29 8.40 -10.44
CA GLY A 240 11.63 9.82 -10.40
C GLY A 240 12.40 10.27 -11.65
N LEU A 241 13.38 9.47 -12.09
CA LEU A 241 14.12 9.73 -13.33
C LEU A 241 13.25 9.65 -14.58
N ILE A 242 12.38 8.63 -14.68
CA ILE A 242 11.48 8.48 -15.82
C ILE A 242 10.53 9.68 -15.92
N LEU A 243 9.96 10.11 -14.78
CA LEU A 243 9.05 11.25 -14.74
C LEU A 243 9.75 12.56 -15.06
N GLU A 244 10.96 12.78 -14.55
CA GLU A 244 11.77 13.96 -14.88
C GLU A 244 12.10 13.99 -16.39
N LEU A 245 12.45 12.85 -16.98
CA LEU A 245 12.67 12.71 -18.44
C LEU A 245 11.40 12.98 -19.25
N MET A 246 10.23 12.61 -18.72
CA MET A 246 8.92 12.91 -19.32
C MET A 246 8.47 14.36 -19.09
N GLY A 247 9.24 15.17 -18.35
CA GLY A 247 8.95 16.58 -18.12
C GLY A 247 8.07 16.87 -16.90
N PHE A 248 7.74 15.87 -16.08
CA PHE A 248 7.02 16.08 -14.82
C PHE A 248 7.98 16.60 -13.75
N ARG A 249 7.69 17.78 -13.18
CA ARG A 249 8.40 18.34 -12.04
C ARG A 249 7.51 18.40 -10.81
N LEU A 250 8.01 17.88 -9.69
CA LEU A 250 7.33 17.94 -8.39
C LEU A 250 7.04 19.38 -7.92
N GLU A 251 7.84 20.37 -8.34
CA GLU A 251 7.66 21.78 -7.96
C GLU A 251 6.38 22.43 -8.53
N ASP A 252 5.81 21.91 -9.61
CA ASP A 252 4.65 22.53 -10.25
C ASP A 252 3.31 22.23 -9.52
N HIS A 253 3.33 21.41 -8.46
CA HIS A 253 2.13 21.03 -7.70
C HIS A 253 1.84 21.90 -6.46
N ASP A 254 2.72 22.84 -6.09
CA ASP A 254 2.53 23.75 -4.94
C ASP A 254 1.92 25.11 -5.32
N VAL A 255 1.46 25.29 -6.58
CA VAL A 255 0.94 26.57 -7.09
C VAL A 255 -0.46 26.44 -7.70
N VAL A 256 -1.43 25.89 -6.95
CA VAL A 256 -2.87 26.11 -7.19
C VAL A 256 -3.63 26.23 -5.88
#